data_AF-A0A970G575-F1
#
_entry.id   AF-A0A970G575-F1
#
_cell.length_a   1.000
_cell.length_b   1.000
_cell.length_c   1.000
_cell.angle_alpha   90.00
_cell.angle_beta   90.00
_cell.angle_gamma   90.00
#
_symmetry.space_group_name_H-M   'P 1'
#
loop_
_entity.id
_entity.type
_entity.pdbx_description
1 polymer ?
#
loop_
_entity_poly.entity_id
_entity_poly.type
_entity_poly.pdbx_seq_one_letter_code
_entity_poly.pdbx_strand_id
1 'polypeptide(L)'
;MLYIPFDRQFTLNIQAVVAVLLMGLCLTLGYLFFSAGMRQKVHPVTAGILANVEPVMNPIWVFLFLGEDPGLYSLLGAVVVLISVTVYSILKNKQRPQADAA
;
A
#
# COMPACT_ATOMS: atom_id res chain seq x y z
N MET A 1 -15.32 -3.42 -12.26
CA MET A 1 -14.47 -4.54 -11.78
C MET A 1 -15.08 -5.93 -11.99
N LEU A 2 -16.40 -6.08 -12.22
CA LEU A 2 -17.07 -7.37 -12.53
C LEU A 2 -16.93 -7.84 -14.00
N TYR A 3 -15.80 -7.59 -14.66
CA TYR A 3 -15.58 -7.98 -16.08
C TYR A 3 -14.30 -8.81 -16.30
N ILE A 4 -13.39 -8.82 -15.31
CA ILE A 4 -12.13 -9.59 -15.36
C ILE A 4 -12.33 -11.09 -15.64
N PRO A 5 -13.32 -11.81 -15.06
CA PRO A 5 -13.43 -13.25 -15.32
C PRO A 5 -13.91 -13.60 -16.74
N PHE A 6 -14.36 -12.63 -17.54
CA PHE A 6 -14.87 -12.85 -18.90
C PHE A 6 -14.21 -11.93 -19.95
N ASP A 7 -13.02 -11.40 -19.63
CA ASP A 7 -12.27 -10.64 -20.61
C ASP A 7 -11.83 -11.59 -21.75
N ARG A 8 -12.30 -11.30 -22.96
CA ARG A 8 -11.93 -12.08 -24.16
C ARG A 8 -10.44 -12.01 -24.49
N GLN A 9 -9.72 -11.06 -23.92
CA GLN A 9 -8.27 -10.90 -24.08
C GLN A 9 -7.46 -11.64 -22.99
N PHE A 10 -8.10 -12.46 -22.16
CA PHE A 10 -7.39 -13.27 -21.16
C PHE A 10 -6.42 -14.26 -21.85
N THR A 11 -5.13 -13.90 -21.86
CA THR A 11 -4.05 -14.73 -22.39
C THR A 11 -3.26 -15.36 -21.25
N LEU A 12 -3.32 -16.68 -21.13
CA LEU A 12 -2.43 -17.45 -20.24
C LEU A 12 -1.05 -17.62 -20.87
N ASN A 13 -0.31 -16.52 -20.97
CA ASN A 13 1.11 -16.55 -21.34
C ASN A 13 1.94 -16.92 -20.11
N ILE A 14 3.02 -17.69 -20.30
CA ILE A 14 4.00 -18.01 -19.26
C ILE A 14 4.49 -16.75 -18.55
N GLN A 15 4.72 -15.65 -19.29
CA GLN A 15 5.13 -14.37 -18.70
C GLN A 15 4.08 -13.82 -17.71
N ALA A 16 2.79 -13.89 -18.07
CA ALA A 16 1.71 -13.42 -17.20
C ALA A 16 1.57 -14.29 -15.95
N VAL A 17 1.68 -15.62 -16.10
CA VAL A 17 1.65 -16.55 -14.97
C VAL A 17 2.81 -16.29 -14.02
N VAL A 18 4.03 -16.12 -14.55
CA VAL A 18 5.22 -15.80 -13.75
C VAL A 18 5.04 -14.46 -13.02
N ALA A 19 4.55 -13.42 -13.70
CA ALA A 19 4.30 -12.13 -13.08
C ALA A 19 3.30 -12.21 -11.92
N VAL A 20 2.19 -12.94 -12.09
CA VAL A 20 1.18 -13.14 -11.05
C VAL A 20 1.75 -13.91 -9.86
N LEU A 21 2.54 -14.96 -10.11
CA LEU A 21 3.18 -15.74 -9.03
C LEU A 21 4.19 -14.89 -8.25
N LEU A 22 5.01 -14.10 -8.93
CA LEU A 22 5.96 -13.19 -8.29
C LEU A 22 5.24 -12.12 -7.47
N MET A 23 4.17 -11.51 -8.01
CA MET A 23 3.34 -10.57 -7.25
C MET A 23 2.75 -11.22 -5.99
N GLY A 24 2.15 -12.40 -6.13
CA GLY A 24 1.57 -13.14 -5.00
C GLY A 24 2.60 -13.47 -3.93
N LEU A 25 3.81 -13.90 -4.35
CA LEU A 25 4.91 -14.18 -3.44
C LEU A 25 5.38 -12.94 -2.68
N CYS A 26 5.65 -11.83 -3.39
CA CYS A 26 6.07 -10.57 -2.76
C CYS A 26 5.02 -10.03 -1.78
N LEU A 27 3.74 -10.07 -2.16
CA LEU A 27 2.65 -9.59 -1.31
C LEU A 27 2.51 -10.46 -0.06
N THR A 28 2.58 -11.79 -0.21
CA THR A 28 2.51 -12.73 0.91
C THR A 28 3.68 -12.54 1.88
N LEU A 29 4.90 -12.39 1.36
CA LEU A 29 6.08 -12.11 2.19
C LEU A 29 5.95 -10.78 2.94
N GLY A 30 5.47 -9.73 2.26
CA GLY A 30 5.19 -8.43 2.90
C GLY A 30 4.22 -8.55 4.08
N TYR A 31 3.11 -9.26 3.89
CA TYR A 31 2.14 -9.51 4.96
C TYR A 31 2.67 -10.41 6.07
N LEU A 32 3.52 -11.40 5.76
CA LEU A 32 4.17 -12.23 6.78
C LEU A 32 5.09 -11.39 7.66
N PHE A 33 5.90 -10.50 7.08
CA PHE A 33 6.75 -9.58 7.85
C PHE A 33 5.92 -8.58 8.66
N PHE A 34 4.85 -8.03 8.09
CA PHE A 34 3.93 -7.16 8.81
C PHE A 34 3.30 -7.87 10.02
N SER A 35 2.77 -9.07 9.82
CA SER A 35 2.17 -9.89 10.86
C SER A 35 3.18 -10.30 11.94
N ALA A 36 4.41 -10.65 11.54
CA ALA A 36 5.51 -10.94 12.46
C ALA A 36 5.87 -9.72 13.32
N GLY A 37 5.96 -8.53 12.73
CA GLY A 37 6.18 -7.28 13.46
C GLY A 37 5.06 -6.99 14.48
N MET A 38 3.81 -7.17 14.08
CA MET A 38 2.66 -7.01 14.98
C MET A 38 2.71 -7.99 16.17
N ARG A 39 3.13 -9.25 15.95
CA ARG A 39 3.30 -10.25 17.04
C ARG A 39 4.41 -9.87 18.03
N GLN A 40 5.43 -9.13 17.60
CA GLN A 40 6.51 -8.64 18.46
C GLN A 40 6.11 -7.37 19.25
N LYS A 41 4.82 -7.07 19.37
CA LYS A 41 4.26 -5.89 20.06
C LYS A 41 4.78 -4.56 19.49
N VAL A 42 4.98 -4.49 18.17
CA VAL A 42 5.26 -3.20 17.51
C VAL A 42 4.14 -2.22 17.85
N HIS A 43 4.55 -1.01 18.25
CA HIS A 43 3.60 0.02 18.68
C HIS A 43 2.58 0.31 17.57
N PRO A 44 1.28 0.41 17.88
CA PRO A 44 0.23 0.62 16.87
C PRO A 44 0.42 1.86 16.01
N VAL A 45 1.18 2.86 16.49
CA VAL A 45 1.55 4.05 15.72
C VAL A 45 2.53 3.70 14.61
N THR A 46 3.53 2.86 14.86
CA THR A 46 4.50 2.41 13.84
C THR A 46 3.83 1.61 12.74
N ALA A 47 2.92 0.70 13.11
CA ALA A 47 2.12 -0.06 12.13
C ALA A 47 1.20 0.86 11.31
N GLY A 48 0.61 1.88 11.95
CA GLY A 48 -0.18 2.91 11.26
C GLY A 48 0.66 3.72 10.27
N ILE A 49 1.86 4.15 10.67
CA ILE A 49 2.79 4.86 9.77
C ILE A 49 3.15 3.99 8.57
N LEU A 50 3.41 2.70 8.76
CA LEU A 50 3.73 1.79 7.66
C LEU A 50 2.56 1.62 6.68
N ALA A 51 1.33 1.44 7.19
CA ALA A 51 0.12 1.37 6.35
C ALA A 51 -0.13 2.66 5.57
N ASN A 52 0.33 3.78 6.11
CA ASN A 52 0.22 5.10 5.50
C ASN A 52 1.31 5.39 4.45
N VAL A 53 2.45 4.70 4.52
CA VAL A 53 3.53 4.78 3.54
C VAL A 53 3.20 4.04 2.25
N GLU A 54 2.45 2.94 2.33
CA GLU A 54 2.03 2.12 1.17
C GLU A 54 1.37 2.94 0.03
N PRO A 55 0.37 3.81 0.29
CA PRO A 55 -0.24 4.66 -0.73
C PRO A 55 0.75 5.58 -1.46
N VAL A 56 1.78 6.05 -0.75
CA VAL A 56 2.78 6.99 -1.26
C VAL A 56 3.84 6.28 -2.10
N MET A 57 4.19 5.06 -1.69
CA MET A 57 5.20 4.27 -2.39
C MET A 57 4.74 3.81 -3.76
N ASN A 58 3.44 3.59 -3.98
CA ASN A 58 2.93 3.14 -5.27
C ASN A 58 3.26 4.11 -6.44
N PRO A 59 2.96 5.42 -6.36
CA PRO A 59 3.42 6.38 -7.37
C PRO A 59 4.94 6.49 -7.51
N ILE A 60 5.69 6.36 -6.40
CA ILE A 60 7.16 6.44 -6.40
C ILE A 60 7.77 5.28 -7.19
N TRP A 61 7.28 4.06 -7.00
CA TRP A 61 7.79 2.90 -7.70
C TRP A 61 7.53 2.96 -9.21
N VAL A 62 6.36 3.44 -9.62
CA VAL A 62 6.04 3.62 -11.04
C VAL A 62 7.00 4.63 -11.68
N PHE A 63 7.21 5.78 -11.03
CA PHE A 63 8.18 6.77 -11.50
C PHE A 63 9.61 6.19 -11.62
N LEU A 64 10.08 5.44 -10.61
CA LEU A 64 11.44 4.91 -10.59
C LEU A 64 11.68 3.77 -11.59
N PHE A 65 10.73 2.86 -11.77
CA PHE A 65 10.94 1.64 -12.55
C PHE A 65 10.40 1.71 -13.98
N LEU A 66 9.29 2.42 -14.20
CA LEU A 66 8.70 2.57 -15.53
C LEU A 66 9.16 3.86 -16.23
N GLY A 67 9.76 4.81 -15.50
CA GLY A 67 10.26 6.06 -16.05
C GLY A 67 9.16 6.94 -16.66
N GLU A 68 7.89 6.62 -16.40
CA GLU A 68 6.77 7.45 -16.79
C GLU A 68 6.83 8.73 -15.97
N ASP A 69 7.06 9.87 -16.65
CA ASP A 69 6.97 11.17 -16.01
C ASP A 69 5.56 11.31 -15.42
N PRO A 70 5.40 11.42 -14.09
CA PRO A 70 4.10 11.52 -13.48
C PRO A 70 3.48 12.84 -13.96
N GLY A 71 2.51 12.72 -14.86
CA GLY A 71 1.74 13.86 -15.33
C GLY A 71 1.11 14.62 -14.17
N LEU A 72 0.71 15.87 -14.42
CA LEU A 72 0.24 16.80 -13.38
C LEU A 72 -0.83 16.19 -12.46
N TYR A 73 -1.73 15.38 -13.01
CA TYR A 73 -2.79 14.69 -12.26
C TYR A 73 -2.27 13.60 -11.31
N SER A 74 -1.23 12.85 -11.68
CA SER A 74 -0.59 11.85 -10.80
C SER A 74 0.09 12.51 -9.62
N LEU A 75 0.73 13.66 -9.85
CA LEU A 75 1.35 14.45 -8.78
C LEU A 75 0.30 15.01 -7.81
N LEU A 76 -0.79 15.58 -8.35
CA LEU A 76 -1.92 16.05 -7.53
C LEU A 76 -2.53 14.91 -6.70
N GLY A 77 -2.72 13.73 -7.31
CA GLY A 77 -3.19 12.54 -6.61
C GLY A 77 -2.27 12.14 -5.45
N ALA A 78 -0.96 12.09 -5.69
CA ALA A 78 0.03 11.77 -4.65
C ALA A 78 0.00 12.78 -3.49
N VAL A 79 -0.11 14.07 -3.78
CA VAL A 79 -0.21 15.14 -2.78
C VAL A 79 -1.49 15.00 -1.94
N VAL A 80 -2.64 14.76 -2.57
CA VAL A 80 -3.93 14.56 -1.87
C VAL A 80 -3.87 13.36 -0.92
N VAL A 81 -3.27 12.26 -1.37
CA VAL A 81 -3.08 11.05 -0.56
C VAL A 81 -2.19 11.34 0.65
N LEU A 82 -1.03 11.98 0.44
CA LEU A 82 -0.10 12.36 1.51
C LEU A 82 -0.76 13.26 2.57
N ILE A 83 -1.51 14.27 2.14
CA ILE A 83 -2.21 15.18 3.06
C ILE A 83 -3.26 14.43 3.86
N SER A 84 -4.12 13.66 3.18
CA SER A 84 -5.23 12.92 3.82
C SER A 84 -4.71 11.95 4.88
N VAL A 85 -3.66 11.21 4.55
CA VAL A 85 -3.00 10.25 5.42
C VAL A 85 -2.34 10.93 6.63
N THR A 86 -1.67 12.06 6.40
CA THR A 86 -1.02 12.83 7.47
C THR A 86 -2.04 13.39 8.45
N VAL A 87 -3.11 14.01 7.94
CA VAL A 87 -4.20 14.56 8.76
C VAL A 87 -4.89 13.45 9.55
N TYR A 88 -5.22 12.33 8.90
CA TYR A 88 -5.84 11.18 9.57
C TYR A 88 -4.95 10.64 10.70
N SER A 89 -3.65 10.53 10.47
CA SER A 89 -2.68 10.07 11.48
C SER A 89 -2.65 10.98 12.71
N ILE A 90 -2.60 12.31 12.49
CA ILE A 90 -2.56 13.30 13.58
C ILE A 90 -3.87 13.28 14.38
N LEU A 91 -5.02 13.23 13.70
CA LEU A 91 -6.34 13.19 14.35
C LEU A 91 -6.52 11.91 15.17
N LYS A 92 -6.12 10.76 14.63
CA LYS A 92 -6.21 9.46 15.31
C LYS A 92 -5.25 9.36 16.50
N ASN A 93 -4.05 9.96 16.39
CA ASN A 93 -3.10 9.99 17.50
C ASN A 93 -3.62 10.83 18.69
N LYS A 94 -4.39 11.89 18.42
CA LYS A 94 -5.06 12.70 19.45
C LYS A 94 -6.17 11.98 20.21
N GLN A 95 -6.73 10.88 19.68
CA GLN A 95 -7.81 10.13 20.32
C GLN A 95 -7.33 8.98 21.23
N ARG A 96 -6.02 8.73 21.28
CA ARG A 96 -5.37 7.71 22.11
C ARG A 96 -4.68 8.16 23.43
N PRO A 97 -5.09 9.23 24.13
CA PRO A 97 -4.65 9.45 25.51
C PRO A 97 -5.42 8.71 26.63
N GLN A 98 -6.45 7.89 26.35
CA GLN A 98 -7.36 7.43 27.43
C GLN A 98 -7.84 5.97 27.37
N ALA A 99 -7.21 5.10 26.57
CA ALA A 99 -7.53 3.66 26.56
C ALA A 99 -6.58 2.79 27.40
N ASP A 100 -5.46 3.34 27.88
CA ASP A 100 -4.43 2.60 28.64
C ASP A 100 -4.49 2.87 30.16
N ALA A 101 -5.65 3.30 30.67
CA ALA A 101 -5.89 3.54 32.10
C ALA A 101 -7.14 2.81 32.63
N ALA A 102 -7.43 1.61 32.10
CA ALA A 102 -8.46 0.71 32.59
C ALA A 102 -7.90 -0.71 32.75
#